data_AF-A0AAW2KMY0-F1
#
_entry.id   AF-A0AAW2KMY0-F1
#
_cell.length_a   1.000
_cell.length_b   1.000
_cell.length_c   1.000
_cell.angle_alpha   90.00
_cell.angle_beta   90.00
_cell.angle_gamma   90.00
#
_symmetry.space_group_name_H-M   'P 1'
#
loop_
_entity.id
_entity.type
_entity.pdbx_description
1 polymer ?
#
loop_
_entity_poly.entity_id
_entity_poly.type
_entity_poly.pdbx_seq_one_letter_code
_entity_poly.pdbx_strand_id
1 'polypeptide(L)'
;MSFRKFLTRWRSCCRSSRMCFPPKLPKKLPPRRAIDHAIELEPGARSPAQAPYRMAPVELAELRKQLDELLETRLVQPSKAPYGSPVLF
;
A
#
# COMPACT_ATOMS: atom_id res chain seq x y z
N MET A 1 -17.94 7.31 36.25
CA MET A 1 -17.37 6.10 35.59
C MET A 1 -15.86 6.11 35.78
N SER A 2 -15.26 5.04 36.30
CA SER A 2 -13.81 5.01 36.59
C SER A 2 -12.98 4.70 35.33
N PHE A 3 -11.87 5.42 35.14
CA PHE A 3 -10.92 5.28 34.02
C PHE A 3 -10.47 3.82 33.80
N ARG A 4 -10.36 3.03 34.88
CA ARG A 4 -10.07 1.58 34.80
C ARG A 4 -11.12 0.77 34.05
N LYS A 5 -12.41 1.12 34.17
CA LYS A 5 -13.51 0.46 33.46
C LYS A 5 -13.53 0.84 31.98
N PHE A 6 -13.11 2.06 31.63
CA PHE A 6 -12.95 2.49 30.25
C PHE A 6 -11.82 1.73 29.55
N LEU A 7 -10.64 1.64 30.18
CA LEU A 7 -9.48 0.94 29.62
C LEU A 7 -9.74 -0.57 29.39
N THR A 8 -10.44 -1.23 30.31
CA THR A 8 -10.83 -2.64 30.15
C THR A 8 -11.82 -2.82 29.00
N ARG A 9 -12.82 -1.94 28.88
CA ARG A 9 -13.78 -1.94 27.76
C ARG A 9 -13.11 -1.66 26.41
N TRP A 10 -12.19 -0.69 26.35
CA TRP A 10 -11.44 -0.38 25.14
C TRP A 10 -10.54 -1.55 24.70
N ARG A 11 -9.79 -2.16 25.63
CA ARG A 11 -8.97 -3.35 25.34
C ARG A 11 -9.79 -4.57 24.94
N SER A 12 -11.03 -4.68 25.41
CA SER A 12 -11.98 -5.70 24.98
C SER A 12 -12.47 -5.43 23.55
N CYS A 13 -12.79 -4.17 23.23
CA CYS A 13 -13.16 -3.75 21.88
C CYS A 13 -12.03 -4.01 20.87
N CYS A 14 -10.79 -3.54 21.14
CA CYS A 14 -9.64 -3.81 20.29
C CYS A 14 -9.36 -5.31 20.09
N ARG A 15 -9.66 -6.16 21.08
CA ARG A 15 -9.55 -7.62 20.96
C ARG A 15 -10.62 -8.22 20.07
N SER A 16 -11.85 -7.72 20.16
CA SER A 16 -12.96 -8.12 19.29
C SER A 16 -12.72 -7.68 17.85
N SER A 17 -12.13 -6.51 17.62
CA SER A 17 -11.86 -5.94 16.29
C SER A 17 -10.60 -6.50 15.60
N ARG A 18 -10.05 -7.63 16.05
CA ARG A 18 -8.78 -8.19 15.52
C ARG A 18 -8.85 -8.50 14.01
N MET A 19 -10.04 -8.68 13.45
CA MET A 19 -10.26 -8.83 12.00
C MET A 19 -10.13 -7.53 11.21
N CYS A 20 -10.39 -6.37 11.83
CA CYS A 20 -10.29 -5.07 11.16
C CYS A 20 -8.84 -4.58 11.06
N PHE A 21 -7.98 -5.01 11.99
CA PHE A 21 -6.57 -4.64 12.05
C PHE A 21 -5.70 -5.90 12.21
N PRO A 22 -5.53 -6.70 11.15
CA PRO A 22 -4.62 -7.83 11.19
C PRO A 22 -3.17 -7.34 11.40
N PRO A 23 -2.33 -8.08 12.12
CA PRO A 23 -0.94 -7.69 12.38
C PRO A 23 -0.06 -7.68 11.12
N LYS A 24 -0.50 -8.34 10.04
CA LYS A 24 0.14 -8.36 8.73
C LYS A 24 -0.95 -8.22 7.67
N LEU A 25 -0.63 -7.51 6.58
CA LEU A 25 -1.57 -7.33 5.48
C LEU A 25 -1.88 -8.69 4.80
N PRO A 26 -3.12 -8.92 4.37
CA PRO A 26 -3.46 -10.10 3.60
C PRO A 26 -2.73 -10.07 2.26
N LYS A 27 -2.12 -11.21 1.89
CA LYS A 27 -1.35 -11.37 0.64
C LYS A 27 -2.21 -11.44 -0.64
N LYS A 28 -3.53 -11.33 -0.51
CA LYS A 28 -4.48 -11.47 -1.62
C LYS A 28 -5.14 -10.13 -1.90
N LEU A 29 -5.41 -9.86 -3.16
CA LEU A 29 -6.24 -8.73 -3.56
C LEU A 29 -7.63 -8.85 -2.89
N PRO A 30 -8.23 -7.71 -2.48
CA PRO A 30 -9.59 -7.72 -1.99
C PRO A 30 -10.54 -8.21 -3.10
N PRO A 31 -11.67 -8.84 -2.72
CA PRO A 31 -12.70 -9.19 -3.69
C PRO A 31 -13.16 -7.92 -4.43
N ARG A 32 -13.48 -8.06 -5.72
CA ARG A 32 -14.04 -6.96 -6.53
C ARG A 32 -15.25 -6.36 -5.81
N ARG A 33 -15.26 -5.04 -5.72
CA ARG A 33 -16.35 -4.26 -5.12
C ARG A 33 -17.13 -3.57 -6.23
N ALA A 34 -18.29 -3.02 -5.90
CA ALA A 34 -19.10 -2.24 -6.84
C ALA A 34 -18.44 -0.89 -7.23
N ILE A 35 -17.47 -0.43 -6.43
CA ILE A 35 -16.76 0.83 -6.62
C ILE A 35 -15.28 0.50 -6.80
N ASP A 36 -14.76 0.81 -7.97
CA ASP A 36 -13.33 0.77 -8.27
C ASP A 36 -12.73 2.17 -8.15
N HIS A 37 -11.43 2.24 -7.86
CA HIS A 37 -10.72 3.52 -7.81
C HIS A 37 -10.36 3.97 -9.23
N ALA A 38 -10.86 5.13 -9.64
CA ALA A 38 -10.49 5.78 -10.88
C ALA A 38 -9.71 7.06 -10.59
N ILE A 39 -8.69 7.33 -11.41
CA ILE A 39 -7.91 8.58 -11.37
C ILE A 39 -8.35 9.38 -12.60
N GLU A 40 -9.10 10.45 -12.37
CA GLU A 40 -9.51 11.38 -13.43
C GLU A 40 -8.33 12.31 -13.78
N LEU A 41 -8.10 12.52 -15.07
CA LEU A 41 -7.04 13.38 -15.57
C LEU A 41 -7.64 14.70 -16.08
N GLU A 42 -7.03 15.82 -15.69
CA GLU A 42 -7.38 17.13 -16.23
C GLU A 42 -7.09 17.16 -17.75
N PRO A 43 -7.97 17.76 -18.57
CA PRO A 43 -7.77 17.86 -20.01
C PRO A 43 -6.51 18.66 -20.32
N GLY A 44 -5.57 18.04 -21.04
CA GLY A 44 -4.27 18.64 -21.38
C GLY A 44 -3.15 18.38 -20.38
N ALA A 45 -3.38 17.58 -19.34
CA ALA A 45 -2.34 17.16 -18.41
C ALA A 45 -1.25 16.33 -19.13
N ARG A 46 0.02 16.73 -19.00
CA ARG A 46 1.15 15.96 -19.50
C ARG A 46 1.43 14.79 -18.57
N SER A 47 1.73 13.61 -19.13
CA SER A 47 2.13 12.44 -18.35
C SER A 47 3.49 12.70 -17.68
N PRO A 48 3.59 12.67 -16.34
CA PRO A 48 4.90 12.68 -15.68
C PRO A 48 5.65 11.39 -16.02
N ALA A 49 6.81 11.54 -16.63
CA ALA A 49 7.75 10.46 -16.90
C ALA A 49 9.14 10.93 -16.46
N GLN A 50 9.47 10.65 -15.20
CA GLN A 50 10.76 11.04 -14.61
C GLN A 50 11.67 9.82 -14.44
N ALA A 51 12.97 10.04 -14.63
CA ALA A 51 13.97 9.00 -14.40
C ALA A 51 14.05 8.65 -12.91
N PRO A 52 14.32 7.39 -12.54
CA PRO A 52 14.52 6.99 -11.15
C PRO A 52 15.66 7.77 -10.50
N TYR A 53 15.54 8.02 -9.19
CA TYR A 53 16.62 8.63 -8.42
C TYR A 53 17.82 7.69 -8.31
N ARG A 54 19.01 8.29 -8.14
CA ARG A 54 20.23 7.54 -7.83
C ARG A 54 20.14 7.06 -6.39
N MET A 55 20.25 5.75 -6.21
CA MET A 55 20.20 5.07 -4.91
C MET A 55 21.50 4.31 -4.66
N ALA A 56 21.87 4.17 -3.39
CA ALA A 56 23.00 3.36 -2.97
C ALA A 56 22.71 1.86 -3.23
N PRO A 57 23.73 1.00 -3.34
CA PRO A 57 23.53 -0.43 -3.56
C PRO A 57 22.65 -1.12 -2.51
N VAL A 58 22.70 -0.64 -1.26
CA VAL A 58 21.90 -1.18 -0.14
C VAL A 58 20.41 -0.85 -0.32
N GLU A 59 20.09 0.39 -0.70
CA GLU A 59 18.73 0.84 -1.00
C GLU A 59 18.14 0.09 -2.19
N LEU A 60 18.95 -0.12 -3.25
CA LEU A 60 18.53 -0.91 -4.41
C LEU A 60 18.22 -2.37 -4.06
N ALA A 61 18.95 -2.97 -3.12
CA ALA A 61 18.70 -4.33 -2.67
C ALA A 61 17.36 -4.43 -1.92
N GLU A 62 17.06 -3.47 -1.04
CA GLU A 62 15.78 -3.40 -0.34
C GLU A 62 14.62 -3.08 -1.30
N LEU A 63 14.84 -2.21 -2.31
CA LEU A 63 13.84 -1.93 -3.36
C LEU A 63 13.42 -3.19 -4.08
N ARG A 64 14.41 -3.97 -4.50
CA ARG A 64 14.17 -5.19 -5.25
C ARG A 64 13.39 -6.20 -4.41
N LYS A 65 13.76 -6.36 -3.15
CA LYS A 65 13.07 -7.24 -2.20
C LYS A 65 11.60 -6.83 -2.02
N GLN A 66 11.33 -5.53 -1.82
CA GLN A 66 9.96 -5.03 -1.70
C GLN A 66 9.15 -5.24 -3.00
N LEU A 67 9.76 -5.01 -4.16
CA LEU A 67 9.11 -5.25 -5.45
C LEU A 67 8.76 -6.73 -5.65
N ASP A 68 9.66 -7.64 -5.31
CA ASP A 68 9.42 -9.08 -5.41
C ASP A 68 8.23 -9.50 -4.52
N GLU A 69 8.17 -9.01 -3.28
CA GLU A 69 7.02 -9.25 -2.38
C GLU A 69 5.68 -8.69 -2.94
N LEU A 70 5.71 -7.52 -3.58
CA LEU A 70 4.53 -6.91 -4.21
C LEU A 70 4.08 -7.66 -5.47
N LEU A 71 5.01 -8.19 -6.24
CA LEU A 71 4.72 -9.01 -7.43
C LEU A 71 4.15 -10.37 -7.04
N GLU A 72 4.68 -11.00 -5.98
CA GLU A 72 4.14 -12.26 -5.43
C GLU A 72 2.70 -12.09 -4.94
N THR A 73 2.41 -10.97 -4.26
CA THR A 73 1.06 -10.66 -3.74
C THR A 73 0.08 -10.17 -4.81
N ARG A 74 0.54 -9.99 -6.06
CA ARG A 74 -0.24 -9.47 -7.20
C ARG A 74 -0.81 -8.06 -6.94
N LEU A 75 -0.18 -7.30 -6.06
CA LEU A 75 -0.52 -5.90 -5.81
C LEU A 75 -0.01 -5.01 -6.96
N VAL A 76 1.09 -5.41 -7.60
CA VAL A 76 1.70 -4.72 -8.74
C VAL A 76 1.88 -5.70 -9.91
N GLN A 77 1.88 -5.17 -11.13
CA GLN A 77 2.18 -5.91 -12.35
C GLN A 77 3.10 -5.05 -13.24
N PRO A 78 4.06 -5.65 -13.98
CA PRO A 78 4.80 -4.93 -14.99
C PRO A 78 3.86 -4.32 -16.03
N SER A 79 4.04 -3.03 -16.32
CA SER A 79 3.23 -2.28 -17.28
C SER A 79 4.12 -1.49 -18.25
N LYS A 80 3.56 -1.10 -19.40
CA LYS A 80 4.18 -0.21 -20.39
C LYS A 80 3.45 1.13 -20.44
N ALA A 81 3.27 1.76 -19.28
CA ALA A 81 2.56 3.03 -19.18
C ALA A 81 3.47 4.21 -19.60
N PRO A 82 2.92 5.28 -20.20
CA PRO A 82 3.66 6.52 -20.44
C PRO A 82 3.88 7.34 -19.16
N TYR A 83 3.31 6.88 -18.03
CA TYR A 83 3.42 7.49 -16.71
C TYR A 83 4.50 6.76 -15.90
N GLY A 84 5.40 7.53 -15.29
CA GLY A 84 6.46 7.01 -14.43
C GLY A 84 6.83 8.02 -13.35
N SER A 85 6.68 7.59 -12.09
CA SER A 85 7.15 8.33 -10.92
C SER A 85 8.41 7.65 -10.37
N PRO A 86 9.44 8.41 -9.97
CA PRO A 86 10.61 7.85 -9.31
C PRO A 86 10.25 7.36 -7.91
N VAL A 87 10.99 6.36 -7.42
CA VAL A 87 10.85 5.78 -6.08
C VAL A 87 11.98 6.30 -5.19
N LEU A 88 11.68 6.44 -3.89
CA LEU A 88 12.59 6.88 -2.82
C LEU A 88 12.57 5.87 -1.67
N PHE A 89 13.70 5.75 -0.96
CA PHE A 89 13.89 4.93 0.24
C PHE A 89 13.93 5.78 1.50
#